data_AF-A0A2D5EXU5-F1
#
_entry.id   AF-A0A2D5EXU5-F1
#
_cell.length_a   1.000
_cell.length_b   1.000
_cell.length_c   1.000
_cell.angle_alpha   90.00
_cell.angle_beta   90.00
_cell.angle_gamma   90.00
#
_symmetry.space_group_name_H-M   'P 1'
#
loop_
_entity.id
_entity.type
_entity.pdbx_description
1 polymer ?
#
loop_
_entity_poly.entity_id
_entity_poly.type
_entity_poly.pdbx_seq_one_letter_code
_entity_poly.pdbx_strand_id
1 'polypeptide(L)'
;MQRHLLPFPSTLTSTLATALVAALALVACGSDGDPSTGPTSPVSKDEVADLGAADDGVDYCARYGWYDDSVCDTFCPLPDPDCGDDEAARCLALDASSPAPDREACCTSASYPYCAAASPLVSQDGEGPTLCVGIRGNGPRITSHFGGLARLYEHYGLFDGAAGGSSGSISTFLVESVQMNPAVRCAGCSPWEQGARAALLLKSLRGYFGVLAGSDEGNAIQTLLALKAEADERDLQGLLERDPTAGVAAVRDLLGSPDLQALVNPELLALLAESPDPAFHAQDVLDSLANAASFTADDATIFVRPGVIDFAAFARRLARVGSFYAGYAPADPARMARFLDQCGYESRGMTWSEIVALPTAEGETCGALFEGMASDFREALLADEGAYPSRADDRIGAHLPTLVTTGVIEGAAVDTWEAARADYLAAEADFTWDVDFDDVRVGWFGAEDDLARVASNPRGYEDLKTAKHRSLGALTWGEVLSYSPAEPGLARALELPGDAEHGAQVSVGGWSDLQPVLVLRNLGCEKVVYLTRRGGSAGFASDVATLLGMDAEESAALLDLGGESAYTASLEEAAGVWCTDWDAPPVQDLEAMFADGYGAPFETGDPWLQSYDGYPGIVGSTGLPGCTPRVE
;
A
#
# COMPACT_ATOMS: atom_id res chain seq x y z
N MET A 1 27.16 -40.10 -41.06
CA MET A 1 26.00 -39.27 -40.69
C MET A 1 26.52 -38.12 -39.82
N GLN A 2 26.88 -37.01 -40.46
CA GLN A 2 27.25 -35.77 -39.79
C GLN A 2 25.97 -35.05 -39.37
N ARG A 3 25.81 -34.75 -38.08
CA ARG A 3 24.82 -33.78 -37.60
C ARG A 3 25.51 -32.43 -37.48
N HIS A 4 25.04 -31.48 -38.27
CA HIS A 4 25.43 -30.07 -38.20
C HIS A 4 24.94 -29.48 -36.87
N LEU A 5 25.88 -28.91 -36.10
CA LEU A 5 25.60 -27.94 -35.06
C LEU A 5 25.39 -26.58 -35.75
N LEU A 6 24.23 -25.97 -35.52
CA LEU A 6 24.00 -24.56 -35.85
C LEU A 6 24.40 -23.71 -34.63
N PRO A 7 24.98 -22.52 -34.83
CA PRO A 7 25.30 -21.60 -33.74
C PRO A 7 24.02 -20.87 -33.29
N PHE A 8 23.78 -20.82 -31.99
CA PHE A 8 22.81 -19.90 -31.40
C PHE A 8 23.38 -18.47 -31.39
N PRO A 9 22.62 -17.43 -31.77
CA PRO A 9 23.07 -16.06 -31.64
C PRO A 9 22.93 -15.57 -30.20
N SER A 10 24.06 -15.11 -29.66
CA SER A 10 24.22 -14.39 -28.40
C SER A 10 23.75 -12.95 -28.54
N THR A 11 22.47 -12.67 -28.27
CA THR A 11 21.98 -11.34 -27.88
C THR A 11 20.68 -11.52 -27.09
N LEU A 12 20.78 -11.69 -25.78
CA LEU A 12 19.67 -11.53 -24.85
C LEU A 12 20.07 -10.41 -23.89
N THR A 13 19.37 -9.29 -24.05
CA THR A 13 19.49 -8.07 -23.27
C THR A 13 19.06 -8.33 -21.83
N SER A 14 19.95 -7.98 -20.90
CA SER A 14 19.75 -7.91 -19.46
C SER A 14 18.71 -6.84 -19.11
N THR A 15 17.49 -7.26 -18.81
CA THR A 15 16.41 -6.43 -18.25
C THR A 15 15.59 -7.31 -17.33
N LEU A 16 15.96 -7.46 -16.05
CA LEU A 16 15.15 -8.16 -15.02
C LEU A 16 15.86 -8.17 -13.64
N ALA A 17 16.24 -7.02 -13.07
CA ALA A 17 16.77 -7.00 -11.68
C ALA A 17 16.13 -5.92 -10.80
N THR A 18 15.24 -5.10 -11.36
CA THR A 18 15.30 -3.68 -11.01
C THR A 18 14.07 -3.13 -10.30
N ALA A 19 13.13 -3.95 -9.85
CA ALA A 19 11.75 -3.49 -9.82
C ALA A 19 11.23 -3.04 -8.42
N LEU A 20 11.57 -3.68 -7.30
CA LEU A 20 11.08 -3.23 -5.96
C LEU A 20 11.78 -1.97 -5.43
N VAL A 21 12.92 -1.62 -6.03
CA VAL A 21 13.81 -0.54 -5.62
C VAL A 21 13.89 0.55 -6.74
N ALA A 22 13.32 0.32 -7.94
CA ALA A 22 13.27 1.26 -9.09
C ALA A 22 12.44 2.53 -8.86
N ALA A 23 11.65 2.61 -7.79
CA ALA A 23 10.95 3.84 -7.43
C ALA A 23 11.89 5.05 -7.23
N LEU A 24 13.22 4.84 -7.20
CA LEU A 24 14.21 5.79 -6.72
C LEU A 24 15.30 6.21 -7.72
N ALA A 25 15.20 5.90 -9.02
CA ALA A 25 15.96 6.63 -10.03
C ALA A 25 15.26 6.74 -11.38
N LEU A 26 14.93 7.98 -11.75
CA LEU A 26 15.39 8.69 -12.96
C LEU A 26 14.46 9.89 -13.21
N VAL A 27 15.05 11.09 -13.26
CA VAL A 27 14.39 12.35 -13.70
C VAL A 27 15.05 12.82 -15.00
N ALA A 28 14.19 13.19 -15.97
CA ALA A 28 14.33 14.24 -17.00
C ALA A 28 14.08 13.77 -18.47
N CYS A 29 12.94 14.17 -19.04
CA CYS A 29 12.80 15.01 -20.25
C CYS A 29 11.31 15.08 -20.66
N GLY A 30 10.80 16.30 -20.84
CA GLY A 30 9.37 16.60 -21.02
C GLY A 30 8.84 16.57 -22.46
N SER A 31 7.52 16.73 -22.58
CA SER A 31 6.83 17.05 -23.82
C SER A 31 5.56 17.85 -23.55
N ASP A 32 5.37 18.93 -24.33
CA ASP A 32 4.23 19.84 -24.27
C ASP A 32 2.91 19.16 -24.64
N GLY A 33 1.92 19.26 -23.75
CA GLY A 33 0.51 18.91 -23.97
C GLY A 33 -0.38 19.99 -23.38
N ASP A 34 -1.35 20.47 -24.18
CA ASP A 34 -2.31 21.52 -23.84
C ASP A 34 -3.47 20.94 -23.00
N PRO A 35 -3.68 21.36 -21.73
CA PRO A 35 -4.79 20.89 -20.92
C PRO A 35 -5.92 21.94 -20.95
N SER A 36 -7.00 21.65 -21.69
CA SER A 36 -8.26 22.34 -21.44
C SER A 36 -9.45 21.37 -21.49
N THR A 37 -9.97 21.08 -20.30
CA THR A 37 -11.41 20.98 -19.97
C THR A 37 -11.51 20.59 -18.49
N GLY A 38 -11.28 21.57 -17.60
CA GLY A 38 -11.69 21.43 -16.20
C GLY A 38 -13.22 21.43 -16.08
N PRO A 39 -13.81 20.68 -15.13
CA PRO A 39 -15.24 20.70 -14.88
C PRO A 39 -15.68 22.08 -14.35
N THR A 40 -16.93 22.39 -14.66
CA THR A 40 -17.61 23.67 -14.48
C THR A 40 -18.01 23.95 -13.03
N SER A 41 -18.26 25.23 -12.74
CA SER A 41 -18.58 25.88 -11.45
C SER A 41 -19.34 25.07 -10.38
N PRO A 42 -19.14 25.39 -9.07
CA PRO A 42 -19.90 24.78 -7.98
C PRO A 42 -21.42 24.94 -8.16
N VAL A 43 -22.18 23.91 -7.79
CA VAL A 43 -23.65 23.88 -7.80
C VAL A 43 -24.19 24.92 -6.79
N SER A 44 -25.20 25.68 -7.18
CA SER A 44 -25.83 26.70 -6.33
C SER A 44 -26.82 26.10 -5.33
N LYS A 45 -27.06 26.81 -4.21
CA LYS A 45 -28.09 26.44 -3.22
C LYS A 45 -29.47 26.25 -3.85
N ASP A 46 -29.84 27.10 -4.81
CA ASP A 46 -31.11 26.99 -5.53
C ASP A 46 -31.19 25.71 -6.37
N GLU A 47 -30.10 25.32 -7.04
CA GLU A 47 -30.04 24.07 -7.81
C GLU A 47 -30.18 22.85 -6.90
N VAL A 48 -29.54 22.85 -5.73
CA VAL A 48 -29.68 21.77 -4.74
C VAL A 48 -31.07 21.73 -4.12
N ALA A 49 -31.64 22.89 -3.79
CA ALA A 49 -33.00 22.97 -3.25
C ALA A 49 -34.04 22.40 -4.24
N ASP A 50 -33.83 22.61 -5.54
CA ASP A 50 -34.67 22.07 -6.62
C ASP A 50 -34.52 20.54 -6.82
N LEU A 51 -33.38 19.95 -6.42
CA LEU A 51 -33.16 18.49 -6.43
C LEU A 51 -33.94 17.78 -5.32
N GLY A 52 -34.30 18.49 -4.24
CA GLY A 52 -34.97 17.95 -3.08
C GLY A 52 -34.00 17.32 -2.07
N ALA A 53 -34.31 17.45 -0.78
CA ALA A 53 -33.50 16.92 0.31
C ALA A 53 -33.37 15.39 0.20
N ALA A 54 -32.18 14.90 -0.15
CA ALA A 54 -31.71 13.51 0.04
C ALA A 54 -31.99 12.43 -1.04
N ASP A 55 -32.53 12.73 -2.23
CA ASP A 55 -32.83 11.66 -3.20
C ASP A 55 -31.56 11.03 -3.85
N ASP A 56 -30.42 11.72 -3.85
CA ASP A 56 -29.14 11.20 -4.38
C ASP A 56 -28.15 10.74 -3.31
N GLY A 57 -28.53 10.84 -2.03
CA GLY A 57 -27.69 10.45 -0.89
C GLY A 57 -26.49 11.36 -0.61
N VAL A 58 -26.44 12.57 -1.21
CA VAL A 58 -25.38 13.56 -0.94
C VAL A 58 -25.93 14.66 -0.01
N ASP A 59 -25.26 14.90 1.11
CA ASP A 59 -25.54 16.06 1.95
C ASP A 59 -24.78 17.29 1.41
N TYR A 60 -25.32 17.89 0.36
CA TYR A 60 -24.74 19.09 -0.24
C TYR A 60 -24.53 20.24 0.75
N CYS A 61 -25.33 20.29 1.81
CA CYS A 61 -25.22 21.33 2.81
C CYS A 61 -23.98 21.16 3.68
N ALA A 62 -23.64 19.93 4.08
CA ALA A 62 -22.37 19.72 4.76
C ALA A 62 -21.20 19.81 3.76
N ARG A 63 -21.32 19.25 2.55
CA ARG A 63 -20.29 19.31 1.49
C ARG A 63 -19.82 20.72 1.18
N TYR A 64 -20.74 21.67 1.09
CA TYR A 64 -20.46 23.06 0.75
C TYR A 64 -20.41 24.01 1.96
N GLY A 65 -20.49 23.47 3.19
CA GLY A 65 -20.43 24.26 4.41
C GLY A 65 -21.58 25.25 4.56
N TRP A 66 -22.79 24.82 4.17
CA TRP A 66 -24.02 25.60 4.25
C TRP A 66 -24.71 25.49 5.61
N TYR A 67 -24.43 24.45 6.40
CA TYR A 67 -24.85 24.44 7.80
C TYR A 67 -24.12 25.53 8.60
N ASP A 68 -24.86 26.32 9.38
CA ASP A 68 -24.31 27.41 10.21
C ASP A 68 -23.63 28.52 9.38
N ASP A 69 -24.05 28.72 8.12
CA ASP A 69 -23.55 29.76 7.23
C ASP A 69 -24.32 31.10 7.31
N SER A 70 -25.19 31.23 8.33
CA SER A 70 -26.11 32.34 8.57
C SER A 70 -27.27 32.44 7.56
N VAL A 71 -27.54 31.38 6.79
CA VAL A 71 -28.67 31.28 5.87
C VAL A 71 -29.45 30.01 6.17
N CYS A 72 -30.72 30.16 6.57
CA CYS A 72 -31.59 29.01 6.82
C CYS A 72 -31.90 28.24 5.52
N ASP A 73 -31.29 27.08 5.38
CA ASP A 73 -31.38 26.15 4.27
C ASP A 73 -32.27 24.96 4.63
N THR A 74 -33.58 25.17 4.58
CA THR A 74 -34.57 24.12 4.91
C THR A 74 -34.56 22.91 3.98
N PHE A 75 -33.77 22.95 2.89
CA PHE A 75 -33.61 21.84 1.95
C PHE A 75 -32.51 20.86 2.36
N CYS A 76 -31.76 21.15 3.41
CA CYS A 76 -30.71 20.27 3.90
C CYS A 76 -31.28 18.97 4.50
N PRO A 77 -30.58 17.83 4.34
CA PRO A 77 -30.99 16.56 4.97
C PRO A 77 -31.06 16.63 6.50
N LEU A 78 -30.15 17.37 7.14
CA LEU A 78 -30.19 17.65 8.57
C LEU A 78 -30.89 18.99 8.83
N PRO A 79 -31.56 19.15 9.98
CA PRO A 79 -32.04 20.45 10.42
C PRO A 79 -30.88 21.45 10.45
N ASP A 80 -31.04 22.57 9.77
CA ASP A 80 -30.05 23.63 9.72
C ASP A 80 -30.13 24.52 10.99
N PRO A 81 -29.03 24.68 11.76
CA PRO A 81 -28.97 25.58 12.92
C PRO A 81 -29.47 26.99 12.65
N ASP A 82 -29.27 27.51 11.44
CA ASP A 82 -29.66 28.86 11.05
C ASP A 82 -31.18 29.04 10.93
N CYS A 83 -31.94 27.93 10.91
CA CYS A 83 -33.40 27.94 10.89
C CYS A 83 -34.05 28.13 12.27
N GLY A 84 -33.25 28.43 13.32
CA GLY A 84 -33.74 28.68 14.67
C GLY A 84 -34.06 27.40 15.45
N ASP A 85 -33.43 26.29 15.08
CA ASP A 85 -33.52 25.01 15.77
C ASP A 85 -32.35 24.87 16.75
N ASP A 86 -32.57 25.28 18.01
CA ASP A 86 -31.59 25.18 19.09
C ASP A 86 -31.14 23.71 19.32
N GLU A 87 -31.96 22.73 18.97
CA GLU A 87 -31.61 21.31 19.08
C GLU A 87 -30.68 20.89 17.93
N ALA A 88 -30.93 21.39 16.71
CA ALA A 88 -30.03 21.21 15.57
C ALA A 88 -28.64 21.78 15.84
N ALA A 89 -28.58 23.03 16.33
CA ALA A 89 -27.34 23.69 16.72
C ALA A 89 -26.59 22.89 17.81
N ARG A 90 -27.32 22.37 18.80
CA ARG A 90 -26.76 21.51 19.85
C ARG A 90 -26.21 20.21 19.26
N CYS A 91 -26.92 19.57 18.34
CA CYS A 91 -26.56 18.27 17.77
C CYS A 91 -25.44 18.34 16.74
N LEU A 92 -25.30 19.46 16.01
CA LEU A 92 -24.15 19.74 15.13
C LEU A 92 -22.87 20.08 15.91
N ALA A 93 -23.00 20.62 17.12
CA ALA A 93 -21.86 20.89 18.00
C ALA A 93 -21.30 19.63 18.70
N LEU A 94 -21.95 18.46 18.57
CA LEU A 94 -21.46 17.20 19.12
C LEU A 94 -20.47 16.53 18.18
N ASP A 95 -19.43 15.94 18.75
CA ASP A 95 -18.40 15.18 18.05
C ASP A 95 -18.22 13.77 18.65
N ALA A 96 -17.28 12.99 18.12
CA ALA A 96 -16.97 11.66 18.63
C ALA A 96 -16.50 11.62 20.09
N SER A 97 -15.99 12.75 20.62
CA SER A 97 -15.52 12.89 22.01
C SER A 97 -16.65 13.21 22.99
N SER A 98 -17.81 13.59 22.47
CA SER A 98 -18.97 13.98 23.28
C SER A 98 -19.57 12.79 24.04
N PRO A 99 -20.14 13.00 25.24
CA PRO A 99 -20.70 11.91 26.05
C PRO A 99 -21.75 11.11 25.28
N ALA A 100 -21.71 9.78 25.39
CA ALA A 100 -22.65 8.88 24.72
C ALA A 100 -24.14 9.26 24.93
N PRO A 101 -24.60 9.67 26.13
CA PRO A 101 -25.99 10.09 26.32
C PRO A 101 -26.39 11.34 25.52
N ASP A 102 -25.45 12.28 25.32
CA ASP A 102 -25.71 13.51 24.57
C ASP A 102 -25.83 13.21 23.07
N ARG A 103 -24.98 12.31 22.58
CA ARG A 103 -25.07 11.77 21.21
C ARG A 103 -26.36 10.99 20.99
N GLU A 104 -26.69 10.07 21.90
CA GLU A 104 -27.89 9.23 21.83
C GLU A 104 -29.18 10.06 21.81
N ALA A 105 -29.23 11.19 22.54
CA ALA A 105 -30.37 12.11 22.49
C ALA A 105 -30.58 12.69 21.08
N CYS A 106 -29.51 13.09 20.39
CA CYS A 106 -29.58 13.59 19.02
C CYS A 106 -29.97 12.50 18.00
N CYS A 107 -29.63 11.24 18.29
CA CYS A 107 -30.02 10.09 17.47
C CYS A 107 -31.52 9.80 17.46
N THR A 108 -32.28 10.39 18.39
CA THR A 108 -33.74 10.24 18.42
C THR A 108 -34.48 11.35 17.67
N SER A 109 -33.83 12.49 17.39
CA SER A 109 -34.43 13.64 16.73
C SER A 109 -34.14 13.71 15.23
N ALA A 110 -32.99 13.23 14.76
CA ALA A 110 -32.72 13.01 13.33
C ALA A 110 -31.68 11.89 13.09
N SER A 111 -31.58 11.42 11.84
CA SER A 111 -30.56 10.46 11.40
C SER A 111 -29.20 11.13 11.22
N TYR A 112 -28.61 11.63 12.30
CA TYR A 112 -27.29 12.25 12.25
C TYR A 112 -26.20 11.20 11.91
N PRO A 113 -25.11 11.56 11.19
CA PRO A 113 -24.08 10.62 10.73
C PRO A 113 -23.42 9.81 11.86
N TYR A 114 -23.27 10.38 13.05
CA TYR A 114 -22.73 9.70 14.23
C TYR A 114 -23.73 8.78 14.95
N CYS A 115 -24.99 8.76 14.50
CA CYS A 115 -26.10 8.02 15.12
C CYS A 115 -26.37 6.65 14.50
N ALA A 116 -25.62 6.25 13.48
CA ALA A 116 -25.64 4.90 12.94
C ALA A 116 -25.02 3.92 13.97
N ALA A 117 -25.83 3.46 14.92
CA ALA A 117 -25.47 2.52 15.98
C ALA A 117 -25.13 1.08 15.48
N ALA A 118 -24.58 0.93 14.28
CA ALA A 118 -24.14 -0.36 13.73
C ALA A 118 -22.81 -0.29 12.95
N SER A 119 -22.24 0.90 12.70
CA SER A 119 -20.88 1.01 12.17
C SER A 119 -19.97 1.79 13.12
N PRO A 120 -19.05 1.13 13.83
CA PRO A 120 -18.02 1.83 14.61
C PRO A 120 -17.07 2.70 13.78
N LEU A 121 -17.10 2.59 12.45
CA LEU A 121 -16.43 3.55 11.57
C LEU A 121 -17.38 4.72 11.34
N VAL A 122 -16.89 5.93 11.56
CA VAL A 122 -17.58 7.17 11.22
C VAL A 122 -16.89 7.73 9.99
N SER A 123 -17.68 8.17 8.99
CA SER A 123 -17.14 8.87 7.82
C SER A 123 -16.27 10.04 8.29
N GLN A 124 -15.03 10.09 7.85
CA GLN A 124 -14.05 11.11 8.19
C GLN A 124 -14.40 12.46 7.61
N ASP A 125 -15.14 12.44 6.51
CA ASP A 125 -15.71 13.63 5.90
C ASP A 125 -17.00 14.06 6.62
N GLY A 126 -17.44 13.31 7.63
CA GLY A 126 -18.64 13.59 8.43
C GLY A 126 -19.95 13.31 7.70
N GLU A 127 -19.89 12.88 6.45
CA GLU A 127 -21.01 12.74 5.53
C GLU A 127 -20.93 11.44 4.73
N GLY A 128 -22.09 10.87 4.39
CA GLY A 128 -22.17 9.71 3.51
C GLY A 128 -21.72 8.38 4.16
N PRO A 129 -21.68 7.30 3.35
CA PRO A 129 -21.27 6.00 3.83
C PRO A 129 -19.77 5.96 4.10
N THR A 130 -19.33 5.09 5.01
CA THR A 130 -17.89 4.93 5.24
C THR A 130 -17.19 4.33 4.02
N LEU A 131 -16.14 5.00 3.54
CA LEU A 131 -15.35 4.61 2.37
C LEU A 131 -13.99 4.09 2.81
N CYS A 132 -13.74 2.80 2.55
CA CYS A 132 -12.43 2.20 2.74
C CYS A 132 -11.80 1.79 1.43
N VAL A 133 -10.47 1.64 1.43
CA VAL A 133 -9.71 1.16 0.28
C VAL A 133 -9.00 -0.16 0.57
N GLY A 134 -9.27 -1.16 -0.24
CA GLY A 134 -8.51 -2.41 -0.27
C GLY A 134 -7.46 -2.35 -1.37
N ILE A 135 -6.19 -2.63 -1.04
CA ILE A 135 -5.06 -2.47 -1.96
C ILE A 135 -4.41 -3.82 -2.20
N ARG A 136 -4.48 -4.32 -3.44
CA ARG A 136 -3.75 -5.51 -3.87
C ARG A 136 -2.26 -5.18 -4.00
N GLY A 137 -1.39 -5.95 -3.36
CA GLY A 137 0.05 -5.84 -3.56
C GLY A 137 0.47 -6.11 -5.01
N ASN A 138 1.43 -5.34 -5.51
CA ASN A 138 1.96 -5.44 -6.87
C ASN A 138 3.50 -5.36 -6.95
N GLY A 139 4.14 -5.66 -5.80
CA GLY A 139 5.57 -5.57 -5.56
C GLY A 139 6.18 -4.29 -6.14
N PRO A 140 6.99 -4.39 -7.20
CA PRO A 140 7.65 -3.25 -7.85
C PRO A 140 6.77 -2.09 -8.32
N ARG A 141 5.52 -2.40 -8.66
CA ARG A 141 4.68 -1.53 -9.48
C ARG A 141 3.88 -0.55 -8.61
N ILE A 142 4.31 -0.36 -7.37
CA ILE A 142 3.61 0.37 -6.31
C ILE A 142 3.24 1.80 -6.70
N THR A 143 3.94 2.43 -7.65
CA THR A 143 3.59 3.77 -8.14
C THR A 143 2.22 3.83 -8.82
N SER A 144 1.72 2.71 -9.37
CA SER A 144 0.33 2.62 -9.86
C SER A 144 -0.68 2.73 -8.70
N HIS A 145 -0.35 2.23 -7.50
CA HIS A 145 -1.19 2.46 -6.31
C HIS A 145 -1.31 3.95 -6.02
N PHE A 146 -0.19 4.69 -6.05
CA PHE A 146 -0.19 6.13 -5.76
C PHE A 146 -1.03 6.92 -6.76
N GLY A 147 -0.98 6.53 -8.05
CA GLY A 147 -1.85 7.08 -9.08
C GLY A 147 -3.33 6.84 -8.78
N GLY A 148 -3.71 5.57 -8.56
CA GLY A 148 -5.10 5.23 -8.28
C GLY A 148 -5.63 5.85 -6.99
N LEU A 149 -4.87 5.80 -5.91
CA LEU A 149 -5.22 6.42 -4.63
C LEU A 149 -5.33 7.94 -4.72
N ALA A 150 -4.42 8.61 -5.44
CA ALA A 150 -4.52 10.05 -5.66
C ALA A 150 -5.80 10.41 -6.41
N ARG A 151 -6.15 9.63 -7.44
CA ARG A 151 -7.39 9.85 -8.19
C ARG A 151 -8.63 9.58 -7.33
N LEU A 152 -8.60 8.55 -6.50
CA LEU A 152 -9.69 8.27 -5.55
C LEU A 152 -9.86 9.40 -4.55
N TYR A 153 -8.79 9.96 -3.98
CA TYR A 153 -8.88 11.14 -3.10
C TYR A 153 -9.46 12.37 -3.79
N GLU A 154 -9.09 12.61 -5.05
CA GLU A 154 -9.67 13.73 -5.80
C GLU A 154 -11.18 13.62 -5.93
N HIS A 155 -11.70 12.41 -6.16
CA HIS A 155 -13.12 12.22 -6.41
C HIS A 155 -13.91 11.99 -5.13
N TYR A 156 -13.43 11.19 -4.19
CA TYR A 156 -14.26 10.67 -3.11
C TYR A 156 -13.87 11.15 -1.71
N GLY A 157 -12.92 12.08 -1.61
CA GLY A 157 -12.48 12.56 -0.31
C GLY A 157 -11.64 11.53 0.44
N LEU A 158 -11.53 11.69 1.76
CA LEU A 158 -10.64 10.89 2.59
C LEU A 158 -11.18 9.48 2.84
N PHE A 159 -10.30 8.52 3.11
CA PHE A 159 -10.67 7.15 3.44
C PHE A 159 -10.82 6.95 4.94
N ASP A 160 -11.83 6.17 5.32
CA ASP A 160 -12.16 5.79 6.70
C ASP A 160 -11.40 4.57 7.20
N GLY A 161 -10.86 3.79 6.26
CA GLY A 161 -10.01 2.67 6.57
C GLY A 161 -9.26 2.15 5.35
N ALA A 162 -8.19 1.42 5.59
CA ALA A 162 -7.36 0.88 4.53
C ALA A 162 -6.86 -0.53 4.86
N ALA A 163 -6.73 -1.38 3.86
CA ALA A 163 -6.11 -2.68 4.04
C ALA A 163 -5.26 -3.12 2.86
N GLY A 164 -4.21 -3.91 3.13
CA GLY A 164 -3.33 -4.43 2.09
C GLY A 164 -2.18 -5.29 2.62
N GLY A 165 -1.65 -6.16 1.75
CA GLY A 165 -0.47 -6.99 2.01
C GLY A 165 0.70 -6.64 1.09
N SER A 166 1.92 -7.02 1.45
CA SER A 166 3.13 -6.74 0.66
C SER A 166 3.28 -5.22 0.40
N SER A 167 3.54 -4.78 -0.83
CA SER A 167 3.53 -3.38 -1.28
C SER A 167 2.20 -2.66 -1.00
N GLY A 168 1.07 -3.38 -0.90
CA GLY A 168 -0.18 -2.83 -0.42
C GLY A 168 -0.07 -2.30 1.01
N SER A 169 0.73 -2.94 1.87
CA SER A 169 1.00 -2.45 3.24
C SER A 169 1.85 -1.18 3.29
N ILE A 170 2.75 -1.00 2.32
CA ILE A 170 3.48 0.27 2.14
C ILE A 170 2.50 1.37 1.72
N SER A 171 1.58 1.06 0.80
CA SER A 171 0.55 2.00 0.37
C SER A 171 -0.41 2.37 1.49
N THR A 172 -0.86 1.41 2.32
CA THR A 172 -1.73 1.72 3.48
C THR A 172 -1.00 2.56 4.52
N PHE A 173 0.28 2.28 4.80
CA PHE A 173 1.11 3.12 5.66
C PHE A 173 1.21 4.58 5.17
N LEU A 174 1.38 4.77 3.87
CA LEU A 174 1.43 6.10 3.25
C LEU A 174 0.06 6.78 3.22
N VAL A 175 -1.02 6.02 3.00
CA VAL A 175 -2.40 6.51 3.12
C VAL A 175 -2.64 7.07 4.52
N GLU A 176 -2.37 6.30 5.58
CA GLU A 176 -2.52 6.79 6.95
C GLU A 176 -1.62 8.02 7.19
N SER A 177 -0.35 7.96 6.78
CA SER A 177 0.60 9.07 6.96
C SER A 177 0.14 10.36 6.26
N VAL A 178 -0.39 10.28 5.03
CA VAL A 178 -0.94 11.45 4.32
C VAL A 178 -2.14 12.03 5.05
N GLN A 179 -3.08 11.19 5.48
CA GLN A 179 -4.30 11.64 6.16
C GLN A 179 -4.06 12.13 7.59
N MET A 180 -2.95 11.75 8.22
CA MET A 180 -2.52 12.29 9.51
C MET A 180 -2.02 13.73 9.41
N ASN A 181 -1.62 14.19 8.23
CA ASN A 181 -1.04 15.51 8.08
C ASN A 181 -2.04 16.60 8.49
N PRO A 182 -1.71 17.46 9.48
CA PRO A 182 -2.63 18.52 9.91
C PRO A 182 -3.00 19.48 8.78
N ALA A 183 -2.12 19.67 7.80
CA ALA A 183 -2.38 20.52 6.65
C ALA A 183 -3.28 19.86 5.60
N VAL A 184 -3.41 18.53 5.58
CA VAL A 184 -4.43 17.82 4.78
C VAL A 184 -5.79 17.92 5.45
N ARG A 185 -5.86 17.65 6.76
CA ARG A 185 -7.11 17.73 7.53
C ARG A 185 -7.68 19.14 7.62
N CYS A 186 -6.79 20.12 7.74
CA CYS A 186 -7.02 21.56 7.79
C CYS A 186 -8.36 22.02 8.39
N ALA A 187 -8.29 22.71 9.54
CA ALA A 187 -9.48 23.22 10.20
C ALA A 187 -10.32 24.12 9.26
N GLY A 188 -11.59 23.73 9.04
CA GLY A 188 -12.53 24.45 8.18
C GLY A 188 -12.46 24.09 6.69
N CYS A 189 -11.62 23.14 6.29
CA CYS A 189 -11.64 22.62 4.92
C CYS A 189 -12.84 21.70 4.68
N SER A 190 -13.45 21.87 3.50
CA SER A 190 -14.40 20.91 2.97
C SER A 190 -13.75 19.53 2.74
N PRO A 191 -14.52 18.43 2.77
CA PRO A 191 -14.07 17.10 2.35
C PRO A 191 -13.31 17.10 1.01
N TRP A 192 -13.79 17.92 0.08
CA TRP A 192 -13.20 18.08 -1.25
C TRP A 192 -11.80 18.69 -1.23
N GLU A 193 -11.60 19.72 -0.41
CA GLU A 193 -10.29 20.33 -0.22
C GLU A 193 -9.35 19.36 0.46
N GLN A 194 -9.79 18.63 1.49
CA GLN A 194 -8.99 17.62 2.15
C GLN A 194 -8.56 16.51 1.16
N GLY A 195 -9.49 16.03 0.33
CA GLY A 195 -9.21 15.08 -0.75
C GLY A 195 -8.21 15.62 -1.78
N ALA A 196 -8.36 16.87 -2.24
CA ALA A 196 -7.41 17.49 -3.17
C ALA A 196 -5.99 17.62 -2.56
N ARG A 197 -5.89 17.95 -1.27
CA ARG A 197 -4.61 18.03 -0.55
C ARG A 197 -3.97 16.64 -0.39
N ALA A 198 -4.75 15.63 0.00
CA ALA A 198 -4.27 14.26 0.11
C ALA A 198 -3.79 13.70 -1.25
N ALA A 199 -4.55 13.97 -2.31
CA ALA A 199 -4.18 13.62 -3.68
C ALA A 199 -2.86 14.27 -4.09
N LEU A 200 -2.68 15.57 -3.82
CA LEU A 200 -1.41 16.26 -4.11
C LEU A 200 -0.23 15.65 -3.36
N LEU A 201 -0.40 15.28 -2.08
CA LEU A 201 0.67 14.60 -1.33
C LEU A 201 1.04 13.25 -1.95
N LEU A 202 0.06 12.43 -2.34
CA LEU A 202 0.36 11.16 -3.03
C LEU A 202 1.05 11.37 -4.38
N LYS A 203 0.64 12.36 -5.18
CA LYS A 203 1.31 12.71 -6.44
C LYS A 203 2.76 13.16 -6.20
N SER A 204 2.99 13.92 -5.13
CA SER A 204 4.30 14.44 -4.78
C SER A 204 5.31 13.37 -4.35
N LEU A 205 4.90 12.11 -4.12
CA LEU A 205 5.83 11.00 -3.87
C LEU A 205 6.88 10.88 -4.97
N ARG A 206 6.51 11.19 -6.23
CA ARG A 206 7.46 11.28 -7.34
C ARG A 206 8.51 12.37 -7.14
N GLY A 207 8.09 13.55 -6.66
CA GLY A 207 9.01 14.64 -6.29
C GLY A 207 9.94 14.23 -5.15
N TYR A 208 9.41 13.54 -4.14
CA TYR A 208 10.20 13.06 -3.01
C TYR A 208 11.26 12.06 -3.46
N PHE A 209 10.89 11.13 -4.35
CA PHE A 209 11.83 10.19 -4.95
C PHE A 209 12.91 10.90 -5.78
N GLY A 210 12.59 12.01 -6.44
CA GLY A 210 13.58 12.88 -7.09
C GLY A 210 14.61 13.45 -6.11
N VAL A 211 14.17 13.92 -4.94
CA VAL A 211 15.07 14.38 -3.86
C VAL A 211 15.92 13.24 -3.30
N LEU A 212 15.31 12.08 -3.07
CA LEU A 212 15.99 10.89 -2.56
C LEU A 212 17.07 10.38 -3.54
N ALA A 213 16.77 10.35 -4.85
CA ALA A 213 17.70 9.94 -5.89
C ALA A 213 19.00 10.76 -5.92
N GLY A 214 18.97 12.02 -5.47
CA GLY A 214 20.14 12.88 -5.36
C GLY A 214 20.96 12.72 -4.07
N SER A 215 20.57 11.84 -3.16
CA SER A 215 21.18 11.66 -1.84
C SER A 215 21.98 10.36 -1.72
N ASP A 216 22.83 10.24 -0.69
CA ASP A 216 23.61 9.02 -0.41
C ASP A 216 22.70 7.78 -0.22
N GLU A 217 21.52 7.96 0.37
CA GLU A 217 20.52 6.91 0.52
C GLU A 217 19.95 6.47 -0.83
N GLY A 218 19.69 7.42 -1.75
CA GLY A 218 19.28 7.11 -3.11
C GLY A 218 20.37 6.36 -3.88
N ASN A 219 21.64 6.76 -3.72
CA ASN A 219 22.78 6.08 -4.31
C ASN A 219 22.90 4.64 -3.81
N ALA A 220 22.79 4.40 -2.50
CA ALA A 220 22.82 3.05 -1.92
C ALA A 220 21.74 2.13 -2.53
N ILE A 221 20.54 2.67 -2.68
CA ILE A 221 19.39 2.01 -3.31
C ILE A 221 19.65 1.71 -4.78
N GLN A 222 20.25 2.65 -5.53
CA GLN A 222 20.66 2.41 -6.91
C GLN A 222 21.75 1.35 -7.04
N THR A 223 22.72 1.33 -6.13
CA THR A 223 23.75 0.29 -6.10
C THR A 223 23.12 -1.08 -5.82
N LEU A 224 22.12 -1.15 -4.95
CA LEU A 224 21.41 -2.41 -4.66
C LEU A 224 20.67 -2.94 -5.90
N LEU A 225 20.08 -2.05 -6.69
CA LEU A 225 19.45 -2.39 -7.98
C LEU A 225 20.44 -2.90 -9.03
N ALA A 226 21.65 -2.33 -9.03
CA ALA A 226 22.72 -2.71 -9.93
C ALA A 226 23.46 -3.97 -9.48
N LEU A 227 23.13 -4.53 -8.30
CA LEU A 227 23.87 -5.63 -7.68
C LEU A 227 24.04 -6.84 -8.61
N LYS A 228 22.98 -7.22 -9.33
CA LYS A 228 23.06 -8.29 -10.33
C LYS A 228 24.01 -7.93 -11.48
N ALA A 229 23.88 -6.73 -12.04
CA ALA A 229 24.71 -6.29 -13.15
C ALA A 229 26.19 -6.20 -12.74
N GLU A 230 26.46 -5.74 -11.52
CA GLU A 230 27.80 -5.68 -10.94
C GLU A 230 28.37 -7.09 -10.70
N ALA A 231 27.56 -8.04 -10.23
CA ALA A 231 27.96 -9.43 -10.08
C ALA A 231 28.29 -10.08 -11.45
N ASP A 232 27.49 -9.80 -12.47
CA ASP A 232 27.69 -10.28 -13.84
C ASP A 232 28.95 -9.64 -14.47
N GLU A 233 29.17 -8.34 -14.29
CA GLU A 233 30.36 -7.62 -14.79
C GLU A 233 31.66 -8.15 -14.18
N ARG A 234 31.63 -8.52 -12.89
CA ARG A 234 32.77 -9.13 -12.20
C ARG A 234 32.94 -10.63 -12.48
N ASP A 235 32.06 -11.24 -13.29
CA ASP A 235 32.03 -12.69 -13.55
C ASP A 235 32.08 -13.50 -12.24
N LEU A 236 31.28 -13.11 -11.24
CA LEU A 236 31.35 -13.73 -9.90
C LEU A 236 31.00 -15.22 -9.94
N GLN A 237 30.04 -15.61 -10.78
CA GLN A 237 29.68 -17.01 -10.97
C GLN A 237 30.85 -17.81 -11.58
N GLY A 238 31.46 -17.32 -12.67
CA GLY A 238 32.64 -17.96 -13.24
C GLY A 238 33.85 -17.93 -12.29
N LEU A 239 33.96 -16.93 -11.42
CA LEU A 239 34.99 -16.88 -10.38
C LEU A 239 34.75 -17.95 -9.30
N LEU A 240 33.52 -18.12 -8.81
CA LEU A 240 33.17 -19.19 -7.86
C LEU A 240 33.46 -20.58 -8.43
N GLU A 241 33.19 -20.83 -9.71
CA GLU A 241 33.47 -22.11 -10.37
C GLU A 241 34.98 -22.40 -10.46
N ARG A 242 35.81 -21.37 -10.71
CA ARG A 242 37.26 -21.52 -10.95
C ARG A 242 38.09 -21.48 -9.67
N ASP A 243 37.73 -20.60 -8.74
CA ASP A 243 38.38 -20.37 -7.46
C ASP A 243 37.31 -20.02 -6.40
N PRO A 244 36.72 -21.05 -5.76
CA PRO A 244 35.65 -20.84 -4.79
C PRO A 244 36.03 -19.90 -3.64
N THR A 245 37.29 -19.91 -3.20
CA THR A 245 37.73 -19.03 -2.12
C THR A 245 37.75 -17.56 -2.57
N ALA A 246 38.29 -17.29 -3.75
CA ALA A 246 38.28 -15.94 -4.31
C ALA A 246 36.86 -15.48 -4.69
N GLY A 247 36.03 -16.37 -5.22
CA GLY A 247 34.63 -16.08 -5.55
C GLY A 247 33.81 -15.68 -4.34
N VAL A 248 33.89 -16.45 -3.24
CA VAL A 248 33.23 -16.10 -1.97
C VAL A 248 33.70 -14.75 -1.45
N ALA A 249 35.02 -14.49 -1.46
CA ALA A 249 35.56 -13.21 -1.03
C ALA A 249 35.00 -12.06 -1.88
N ALA A 250 34.92 -12.23 -3.20
CA ALA A 250 34.39 -11.21 -4.10
C ALA A 250 32.88 -10.95 -3.91
N VAL A 251 32.08 -11.99 -3.63
CA VAL A 251 30.65 -11.85 -3.29
C VAL A 251 30.50 -11.08 -1.97
N ARG A 252 31.29 -11.42 -0.95
CA ARG A 252 31.30 -10.71 0.33
C ARG A 252 31.73 -9.26 0.19
N ASP A 253 32.75 -8.98 -0.61
CA ASP A 253 33.24 -7.63 -0.87
C ASP A 253 32.21 -6.78 -1.61
N LEU A 254 31.45 -7.39 -2.52
CA LEU A 254 30.35 -6.74 -3.21
C LEU A 254 29.22 -6.37 -2.22
N LEU A 255 28.69 -7.36 -1.50
CA LEU A 255 27.58 -7.18 -0.56
C LEU A 255 27.94 -6.33 0.66
N GLY A 256 29.20 -6.40 1.12
CA GLY A 256 29.72 -5.63 2.25
C GLY A 256 30.29 -4.26 1.87
N SER A 257 30.11 -3.81 0.63
CA SER A 257 30.57 -2.49 0.21
C SER A 257 29.91 -1.38 1.03
N PRO A 258 30.61 -0.26 1.34
CA PRO A 258 30.06 0.81 2.16
C PRO A 258 28.72 1.37 1.65
N ASP A 259 28.54 1.38 0.32
CA ASP A 259 27.32 1.87 -0.32
C ASP A 259 26.13 0.93 -0.10
N LEU A 260 26.37 -0.37 0.10
CA LEU A 260 25.33 -1.39 0.25
C LEU A 260 25.11 -1.84 1.69
N GLN A 261 26.13 -1.72 2.54
CA GLN A 261 26.15 -2.31 3.88
C GLN A 261 24.93 -1.91 4.73
N ALA A 262 24.38 -0.72 4.53
CA ALA A 262 23.26 -0.21 5.30
C ALA A 262 21.87 -0.74 4.84
N LEU A 263 21.82 -1.48 3.72
CA LEU A 263 20.62 -2.09 3.13
C LEU A 263 20.72 -3.60 3.00
N VAL A 264 21.94 -4.14 3.00
CA VAL A 264 22.18 -5.58 2.94
C VAL A 264 21.91 -6.22 4.28
N ASN A 265 21.21 -7.35 4.27
CA ASN A 265 20.91 -8.13 5.46
C ASN A 265 22.20 -8.56 6.19
N PRO A 266 22.40 -8.18 7.46
CA PRO A 266 23.57 -8.60 8.23
C PRO A 266 23.63 -10.12 8.45
N GLU A 267 22.49 -10.81 8.47
CA GLU A 267 22.44 -12.28 8.57
C GLU A 267 23.09 -12.96 7.35
N LEU A 268 22.87 -12.41 6.16
CA LEU A 268 23.48 -12.90 4.92
C LEU A 268 25.01 -12.73 4.94
N LEU A 269 25.49 -11.58 5.40
CA LEU A 269 26.94 -11.33 5.54
C LEU A 269 27.58 -12.26 6.58
N ALA A 270 26.88 -12.53 7.68
CA ALA A 270 27.33 -13.49 8.69
C ALA A 270 27.37 -14.92 8.13
N LEU A 271 26.34 -15.34 7.39
CA LEU A 271 26.29 -16.64 6.72
C LEU A 271 27.51 -16.83 5.82
N LEU A 272 27.81 -15.88 4.93
CA LEU A 272 28.96 -15.99 4.03
C LEU A 272 30.32 -15.97 4.77
N ALA A 273 30.36 -15.41 5.97
CA ALA A 273 31.58 -15.36 6.78
C ALA A 273 31.83 -16.64 7.59
N GLU A 274 30.76 -17.27 8.08
CA GLU A 274 30.80 -18.35 9.07
C GLU A 274 30.35 -19.71 8.50
N SER A 275 29.92 -19.74 7.24
CA SER A 275 29.40 -20.94 6.57
C SER A 275 30.35 -22.15 6.66
N PRO A 276 29.84 -23.36 6.94
CA PRO A 276 30.59 -24.61 6.80
C PRO A 276 30.94 -24.95 5.34
N ASP A 277 30.13 -24.49 4.39
CA ASP A 277 30.41 -24.52 2.94
C ASP A 277 30.12 -23.15 2.33
N PRO A 278 31.08 -22.22 2.33
CA PRO A 278 30.83 -20.86 1.85
C PRO A 278 30.61 -20.80 0.34
N ALA A 279 31.10 -21.78 -0.43
CA ALA A 279 30.94 -21.81 -1.88
C ALA A 279 29.48 -22.15 -2.25
N PHE A 280 28.88 -23.12 -1.56
CA PHE A 280 27.46 -23.44 -1.69
C PHE A 280 26.58 -22.20 -1.44
N HIS A 281 26.72 -21.55 -0.28
CA HIS A 281 25.89 -20.38 0.04
C HIS A 281 26.14 -19.19 -0.89
N ALA A 282 27.39 -18.94 -1.29
CA ALA A 282 27.66 -17.87 -2.26
C ALA A 282 27.01 -18.14 -3.62
N GLN A 283 27.01 -19.41 -4.07
CA GLN A 283 26.36 -19.81 -5.31
C GLN A 283 24.84 -19.62 -5.23
N ASP A 284 24.21 -20.13 -4.17
CA ASP A 284 22.76 -20.00 -3.93
C ASP A 284 22.31 -18.53 -3.86
N VAL A 285 23.11 -17.67 -3.22
CA VAL A 285 22.85 -16.22 -3.16
C VAL A 285 22.93 -15.56 -4.53
N LEU A 286 23.93 -15.90 -5.35
CA LEU A 286 24.02 -15.36 -6.72
C LEU A 286 22.88 -15.87 -7.62
N ASP A 287 22.50 -17.14 -7.49
CA ASP A 287 21.37 -17.70 -8.23
C ASP A 287 20.06 -17.03 -7.81
N SER A 288 19.88 -16.77 -6.51
CA SER A 288 18.75 -15.98 -6.01
C SER A 288 18.77 -14.55 -6.55
N LEU A 289 19.93 -13.88 -6.64
CA LEU A 289 20.04 -12.55 -7.24
C LEU A 289 19.70 -12.55 -8.73
N ALA A 290 20.05 -13.62 -9.44
CA ALA A 290 19.70 -13.80 -10.85
C ALA A 290 18.18 -13.92 -11.07
N ASN A 291 17.47 -14.51 -10.09
CA ASN A 291 16.03 -14.78 -10.16
C ASN A 291 15.16 -13.83 -9.31
N ALA A 292 15.75 -12.94 -8.52
CA ALA A 292 15.01 -12.09 -7.57
C ALA A 292 13.92 -11.21 -8.22
N ALA A 293 14.02 -10.92 -9.52
CA ALA A 293 13.03 -10.13 -10.24
C ALA A 293 11.96 -10.96 -10.97
N SER A 294 12.09 -12.30 -11.04
CA SER A 294 11.07 -13.14 -11.68
C SER A 294 9.86 -13.36 -10.79
N PHE A 295 9.96 -13.10 -9.47
CA PHE A 295 8.92 -13.39 -8.48
C PHE A 295 8.32 -14.79 -8.71
N THR A 296 9.20 -15.77 -8.90
CA THR A 296 8.85 -17.19 -9.03
C THR A 296 9.11 -17.85 -7.69
N ALA A 297 8.14 -18.65 -7.22
CA ALA A 297 8.26 -19.42 -5.99
C ALA A 297 8.18 -20.92 -6.32
N ASP A 298 9.30 -21.47 -6.79
CA ASP A 298 9.43 -22.87 -7.21
C ASP A 298 10.29 -23.71 -6.26
N ASP A 299 10.91 -23.10 -5.26
CA ASP A 299 11.82 -23.74 -4.30
C ASP A 299 11.59 -23.21 -2.88
N ALA A 300 11.49 -24.12 -1.90
CA ALA A 300 11.34 -23.81 -0.47
C ALA A 300 12.54 -23.06 0.14
N THR A 301 13.71 -23.02 -0.53
CA THR A 301 14.87 -22.21 -0.13
C THR A 301 14.52 -20.75 0.10
N ILE A 302 13.52 -20.22 -0.61
CA ILE A 302 13.06 -18.83 -0.47
C ILE A 302 12.58 -18.48 0.95
N PHE A 303 12.25 -19.46 1.78
CA PHE A 303 11.76 -19.26 3.15
C PHE A 303 12.82 -19.48 4.23
N VAL A 304 13.99 -20.02 3.89
CA VAL A 304 15.06 -20.32 4.86
C VAL A 304 16.34 -19.56 4.57
N ARG A 305 16.63 -19.24 3.30
CA ARG A 305 17.80 -18.44 2.89
C ARG A 305 17.69 -17.01 3.44
N PRO A 306 18.71 -16.50 4.14
CA PRO A 306 18.78 -15.09 4.48
C PRO A 306 18.61 -14.22 3.23
N GLY A 307 17.61 -13.35 3.25
CA GLY A 307 17.35 -12.42 2.17
C GLY A 307 18.49 -11.43 1.95
N VAL A 308 18.57 -10.85 0.76
CA VAL A 308 19.59 -9.82 0.44
C VAL A 308 19.27 -8.51 1.15
N ILE A 309 17.99 -8.19 1.34
CA ILE A 309 17.52 -6.91 1.88
C ILE A 309 17.29 -7.03 3.39
N ASP A 310 17.80 -6.07 4.15
CA ASP A 310 17.39 -5.86 5.54
C ASP A 310 16.05 -5.13 5.58
N PHE A 311 14.96 -5.88 5.74
CA PHE A 311 13.60 -5.32 5.77
C PHE A 311 13.33 -4.42 6.99
N ALA A 312 14.03 -4.62 8.12
CA ALA A 312 13.92 -3.72 9.26
C ALA A 312 14.57 -2.36 8.93
N ALA A 313 15.75 -2.39 8.31
CA ALA A 313 16.42 -1.18 7.83
C ALA A 313 15.64 -0.49 6.70
N PHE A 314 15.01 -1.25 5.82
CA PHE A 314 14.12 -0.74 4.78
C PHE A 314 12.88 -0.05 5.39
N ALA A 315 12.21 -0.70 6.35
CA ALA A 315 11.06 -0.15 7.06
C ALA A 315 11.38 1.20 7.73
N ARG A 316 12.55 1.32 8.37
CA ARG A 316 13.00 2.59 8.96
C ARG A 316 13.16 3.71 7.93
N ARG A 317 13.66 3.40 6.73
CA ARG A 317 13.81 4.40 5.65
C ARG A 317 12.47 4.83 5.08
N LEU A 318 11.58 3.86 4.84
CA LEU A 318 10.21 4.15 4.45
C LEU A 318 9.49 5.02 5.50
N ALA A 319 9.77 4.80 6.78
CA ALA A 319 9.23 5.63 7.85
C ALA A 319 9.71 7.09 7.81
N ARG A 320 10.88 7.40 7.23
CA ARG A 320 11.31 8.79 6.99
C ARG A 320 10.39 9.48 5.98
N VAL A 321 10.02 8.75 4.93
CA VAL A 321 9.04 9.20 3.92
C VAL A 321 7.70 9.42 4.61
N GLY A 322 7.19 8.42 5.33
CA GLY A 322 5.94 8.55 6.09
C GLY A 322 5.95 9.71 7.08
N SER A 323 7.06 9.93 7.79
CA SER A 323 7.20 11.03 8.77
C SER A 323 7.11 12.41 8.12
N PHE A 324 7.72 12.58 6.94
CA PHE A 324 7.55 13.80 6.15
C PHE A 324 6.08 14.03 5.79
N TYR A 325 5.40 13.00 5.26
CA TYR A 325 4.00 13.09 4.85
C TYR A 325 3.03 13.25 6.01
N ALA A 326 3.33 12.70 7.19
CA ALA A 326 2.53 12.87 8.40
C ALA A 326 2.74 14.22 9.10
N GLY A 327 3.71 15.02 8.66
CA GLY A 327 4.04 16.31 9.29
C GLY A 327 4.79 16.16 10.61
N TYR A 328 5.58 15.10 10.78
CA TYR A 328 6.46 14.93 11.95
C TYR A 328 7.68 15.84 11.88
N ALA A 329 8.22 16.18 13.05
CA ALA A 329 9.44 16.97 13.17
C ALA A 329 10.60 16.31 12.37
N PRO A 330 11.49 17.07 11.71
CA PRO A 330 11.55 18.53 11.57
C PRO A 330 10.60 19.07 10.47
N ALA A 331 9.32 19.17 10.78
CA ALA A 331 8.29 19.68 9.90
C ALA A 331 8.34 21.21 9.82
N ASP A 332 7.92 21.72 8.67
CA ASP A 332 7.52 23.11 8.48
C ASP A 332 6.02 23.13 8.14
N PRO A 333 5.13 23.10 9.16
CA PRO A 333 3.69 23.04 8.92
C PRO A 333 3.17 24.24 8.11
N ALA A 334 3.82 25.41 8.24
CA ALA A 334 3.43 26.61 7.52
C ALA A 334 3.77 26.46 6.03
N ARG A 335 4.97 25.97 5.69
CA ARG A 335 5.35 25.71 4.29
C ARG A 335 4.56 24.56 3.67
N MET A 336 4.25 23.52 4.45
CA MET A 336 3.39 22.41 4.01
C MET A 336 1.97 22.90 3.71
N ALA A 337 1.36 23.65 4.63
CA ALA A 337 0.05 24.25 4.41
C ALA A 337 0.06 25.17 3.18
N ARG A 338 1.09 26.02 3.04
CA ARG A 338 1.26 26.88 1.86
C ARG A 338 1.33 26.09 0.55
N PHE A 339 2.09 24.99 0.52
CA PHE A 339 2.17 24.12 -0.65
C PHE A 339 0.80 23.54 -1.00
N LEU A 340 0.08 23.01 0.00
CA LEU A 340 -1.24 22.42 -0.19
C LEU A 340 -2.31 23.45 -0.58
N ASP A 341 -2.29 24.64 0.01
CA ASP A 341 -3.22 25.73 -0.27
C ASP A 341 -3.06 26.25 -1.70
N GLN A 342 -1.81 26.40 -2.18
CA GLN A 342 -1.54 27.01 -3.48
C GLN A 342 -1.57 26.00 -4.65
N CYS A 343 -1.28 24.73 -4.38
CA CYS A 343 -1.13 23.72 -5.43
C CYS A 343 -2.25 22.67 -5.42
N GLY A 344 -2.95 22.47 -4.30
CA GLY A 344 -3.89 21.35 -4.12
C GLY A 344 -5.03 21.37 -5.14
N TYR A 345 -5.81 22.45 -5.15
CA TYR A 345 -6.96 22.58 -6.04
C TYR A 345 -6.58 22.60 -7.53
N GLU A 346 -5.57 23.40 -7.89
CA GLU A 346 -5.12 23.54 -9.29
C GLU A 346 -4.46 22.26 -9.83
N SER A 347 -3.93 21.40 -8.97
CA SER A 347 -3.32 20.12 -9.38
C SER A 347 -4.32 19.02 -9.72
N ARG A 348 -5.62 19.26 -9.52
CA ARG A 348 -6.65 18.25 -9.76
C ARG A 348 -6.66 17.83 -11.23
N GLY A 349 -6.71 16.52 -11.50
CA GLY A 349 -6.65 16.03 -12.88
C GLY A 349 -5.26 15.99 -13.49
N MET A 350 -4.23 16.48 -12.81
CA MET A 350 -2.85 16.49 -13.30
C MET A 350 -1.98 15.40 -12.69
N THR A 351 -0.99 14.90 -13.43
CA THR A 351 0.10 14.09 -12.86
C THR A 351 1.20 14.98 -12.27
N TRP A 352 2.15 14.41 -11.53
CA TRP A 352 3.25 15.18 -10.97
C TRP A 352 4.09 15.90 -12.02
N SER A 353 4.28 15.29 -13.21
CA SER A 353 5.08 15.90 -14.28
C SER A 353 4.47 17.20 -14.82
N GLU A 354 3.17 17.38 -14.69
CA GLU A 354 2.46 18.63 -14.99
C GLU A 354 2.51 19.60 -13.79
N ILE A 355 2.30 19.08 -12.57
CA ILE A 355 2.24 19.88 -11.34
C ILE A 355 3.54 20.62 -11.04
N VAL A 356 4.70 20.03 -11.34
CA VAL A 356 6.00 20.65 -11.03
C VAL A 356 6.18 22.04 -11.66
N ALA A 357 5.48 22.32 -12.75
CA ALA A 357 5.55 23.59 -13.47
C ALA A 357 4.47 24.60 -13.04
N LEU A 358 3.49 24.20 -12.23
CA LEU A 358 2.42 25.10 -11.79
C LEU A 358 2.99 26.28 -10.98
N PRO A 359 2.65 27.52 -11.34
CA PRO A 359 3.14 28.70 -10.62
C PRO A 359 2.43 28.85 -9.27
N THR A 360 3.20 29.20 -8.26
CA THR A 360 2.69 29.65 -6.96
C THR A 360 2.43 31.16 -6.98
N ALA A 361 1.67 31.67 -6.01
CA ALA A 361 1.41 33.10 -5.88
C ALA A 361 2.67 33.94 -5.61
N GLU A 362 3.74 33.31 -5.09
CA GLU A 362 5.01 33.96 -4.76
C GLU A 362 6.03 33.91 -5.91
N GLY A 363 5.67 33.32 -7.06
CA GLY A 363 6.51 33.29 -8.26
C GLY A 363 7.51 32.15 -8.34
N GLU A 364 7.56 31.24 -7.36
CA GLU A 364 8.17 29.90 -7.50
C GLU A 364 7.18 28.89 -8.12
N THR A 365 7.62 27.68 -8.48
CA THR A 365 6.69 26.62 -8.93
C THR A 365 6.34 25.67 -7.78
N CYS A 366 5.23 24.94 -7.91
CA CYS A 366 4.84 23.90 -6.95
C CYS A 366 5.93 22.83 -6.78
N GLY A 367 6.64 22.47 -7.85
CA GLY A 367 7.79 21.56 -7.81
C GLY A 367 8.94 22.12 -6.97
N ALA A 368 9.35 23.36 -7.24
CA ALA A 368 10.44 24.01 -6.49
C ALA A 368 10.10 24.19 -4.99
N LEU A 369 8.84 24.56 -4.70
CA LEU A 369 8.34 24.68 -3.33
C LEU A 369 8.45 23.35 -2.58
N PHE A 370 7.97 22.27 -3.20
CA PHE A 370 8.00 20.93 -2.63
C PHE A 370 9.42 20.39 -2.46
N GLU A 371 10.25 20.46 -3.52
CA GLU A 371 11.62 19.94 -3.51
C GLU A 371 12.46 20.60 -2.41
N GLY A 372 12.33 21.92 -2.23
CA GLY A 372 13.01 22.62 -1.15
C GLY A 372 12.53 22.15 0.22
N MET A 373 11.23 21.96 0.43
CA MET A 373 10.67 21.49 1.70
C MET A 373 11.13 20.06 2.04
N ALA A 374 11.11 19.15 1.05
CA ALA A 374 11.55 17.78 1.22
C ALA A 374 13.07 17.67 1.45
N SER A 375 13.86 18.50 0.77
CA SER A 375 15.31 18.56 0.96
C SER A 375 15.69 19.07 2.35
N ASP A 376 15.08 20.19 2.79
CA ASP A 376 15.32 20.78 4.11
C ASP A 376 14.95 19.80 5.24
N PHE A 377 13.80 19.12 5.11
CA PHE A 377 13.38 18.07 6.05
C PHE A 377 14.42 16.96 6.15
N ARG A 378 14.89 16.44 5.01
CA ARG A 378 15.85 15.32 4.98
C ARG A 378 17.20 15.71 5.56
N GLU A 379 17.71 16.89 5.21
CA GLU A 379 18.96 17.40 5.76
C GLU A 379 18.90 17.50 7.29
N ALA A 380 17.83 18.10 7.81
CA ALA A 380 17.64 18.25 9.25
C ALA A 380 17.41 16.91 9.98
N LEU A 381 16.64 15.99 9.37
CA LEU A 381 16.37 14.66 9.92
C LEU A 381 17.65 13.82 10.00
N LEU A 382 18.43 13.75 8.92
CA LEU A 382 19.63 12.92 8.87
C LEU A 382 20.78 13.45 9.75
N ALA A 383 20.76 14.73 10.11
CA ALA A 383 21.72 15.31 11.04
C ALA A 383 21.53 14.82 12.49
N ASP A 384 20.30 14.51 12.92
CA ASP A 384 19.99 14.02 14.26
C ASP A 384 18.66 13.22 14.28
N GLU A 385 18.63 12.08 13.60
CA GLU A 385 17.39 11.30 13.40
C GLU A 385 16.72 10.90 14.73
N GLY A 386 17.54 10.63 15.75
CA GLY A 386 17.05 10.25 17.09
C GLY A 386 16.40 11.39 17.88
N ALA A 387 16.51 12.65 17.43
CA ALA A 387 15.86 13.79 18.07
C ALA A 387 14.38 13.92 17.69
N TYR A 388 13.91 13.17 16.69
CA TYR A 388 12.58 13.32 16.13
C TYR A 388 11.73 12.05 16.29
N PRO A 389 10.41 12.19 16.55
CA PRO A 389 9.49 11.05 16.46
C PRO A 389 9.51 10.45 15.06
N SER A 390 9.41 9.12 14.97
CA SER A 390 9.33 8.41 13.70
C SER A 390 7.97 7.74 13.54
N ARG A 391 7.41 7.82 12.34
CA ARG A 391 6.23 7.02 11.97
C ARG A 391 6.45 5.51 12.10
N ALA A 392 7.70 5.03 12.14
CA ALA A 392 8.01 3.64 12.42
C ALA A 392 7.61 3.20 13.83
N ASP A 393 7.56 4.12 14.80
CA ASP A 393 7.31 3.80 16.20
C ASP A 393 5.82 3.83 16.55
N ASP A 394 4.99 4.35 15.65
CA ASP A 394 3.54 4.40 15.82
C ASP A 394 2.92 3.03 15.60
N ARG A 395 1.87 2.72 16.35
CA ARG A 395 1.11 1.48 16.17
C ARG A 395 0.22 1.58 14.93
N ILE A 396 0.14 0.47 14.19
CA ILE A 396 -0.84 0.32 13.12
C ILE A 396 -2.26 0.51 13.66
N GLY A 397 -3.11 1.22 12.91
CA GLY A 397 -4.50 1.45 13.29
C GLY A 397 -4.71 2.60 14.28
N ALA A 398 -3.64 3.28 14.73
CA ALA A 398 -3.74 4.31 15.76
C ALA A 398 -4.41 5.61 15.28
N HIS A 399 -4.34 5.92 13.98
CA HIS A 399 -4.86 7.17 13.42
C HIS A 399 -5.89 6.95 12.32
N LEU A 400 -5.80 5.82 11.64
CA LEU A 400 -6.76 5.35 10.65
C LEU A 400 -6.98 3.86 10.89
N PRO A 401 -8.22 3.35 11.02
CA PRO A 401 -8.51 1.92 11.01
C PRO A 401 -7.83 1.22 9.83
N THR A 402 -6.73 0.54 10.11
CA THR A 402 -5.81 0.01 9.09
C THR A 402 -5.47 -1.42 9.40
N LEU A 403 -5.58 -2.28 8.39
CA LEU A 403 -5.30 -3.71 8.49
C LEU A 403 -4.20 -4.10 7.51
N VAL A 404 -3.12 -4.71 8.01
CA VAL A 404 -2.04 -5.24 7.15
C VAL A 404 -1.95 -6.74 7.32
N THR A 405 -1.79 -7.46 6.20
CA THR A 405 -1.74 -8.92 6.20
C THR A 405 -0.35 -9.49 5.99
N THR A 406 -0.10 -10.65 6.59
CA THR A 406 1.00 -11.55 6.28
C THR A 406 0.53 -13.01 6.38
N GLY A 407 1.11 -13.90 5.57
CA GLY A 407 0.93 -15.33 5.75
C GLY A 407 1.64 -15.77 7.02
N VAL A 408 1.02 -16.66 7.79
CA VAL A 408 1.57 -17.14 9.06
C VAL A 408 1.56 -18.65 9.07
N ILE A 409 2.69 -19.25 9.43
CA ILE A 409 2.74 -20.66 9.82
C ILE A 409 2.75 -20.76 11.35
N GLU A 410 2.03 -21.74 11.86
CA GLU A 410 1.90 -22.03 13.29
C GLU A 410 2.03 -23.54 13.55
N GLY A 411 2.11 -23.95 14.83
CA GLY A 411 2.10 -25.36 15.19
C GLY A 411 3.30 -26.15 14.65
N ALA A 412 3.04 -27.32 14.05
CA ALA A 412 4.09 -28.24 13.61
C ALA A 412 4.89 -27.69 12.43
N ALA A 413 4.28 -26.85 11.59
CA ALA A 413 4.96 -26.18 10.49
C ALA A 413 6.11 -25.27 10.94
N VAL A 414 6.05 -24.72 12.16
CA VAL A 414 7.17 -23.93 12.72
C VAL A 414 8.36 -24.83 13.04
N ASP A 415 8.12 -26.00 13.65
CA ASP A 415 9.19 -26.97 13.97
C ASP A 415 9.88 -27.49 12.70
N THR A 416 9.12 -27.76 11.63
CA THR A 416 9.70 -28.22 10.35
C THR A 416 10.47 -27.11 9.64
N TRP A 417 10.01 -25.86 9.75
CA TRP A 417 10.73 -24.70 9.24
C TRP A 417 12.06 -24.48 9.98
N GLU A 418 12.06 -24.55 11.31
CA GLU A 418 13.29 -24.43 12.10
C GLU A 418 14.32 -25.50 11.73
N ALA A 419 13.87 -26.74 11.53
CA ALA A 419 14.72 -27.84 11.07
C ALA A 419 15.27 -27.58 9.66
N ALA A 420 14.41 -27.23 8.70
CA ALA A 420 14.82 -26.90 7.33
C ALA A 420 15.83 -25.74 7.29
N ARG A 421 15.63 -24.73 8.14
CA ARG A 421 16.57 -23.62 8.27
C ARG A 421 17.90 -24.05 8.87
N ALA A 422 17.89 -24.93 9.88
CA ALA A 422 19.13 -25.47 10.45
C ALA A 422 19.93 -26.28 9.41
N ASP A 423 19.25 -27.10 8.61
CA ASP A 423 19.86 -27.91 7.55
C ASP A 423 20.44 -27.03 6.44
N TYR A 424 19.70 -25.98 6.02
CA TYR A 424 20.22 -24.99 5.07
C TYR A 424 21.50 -24.33 5.59
N LEU A 425 21.49 -23.81 6.82
CA LEU A 425 22.67 -23.14 7.42
C LEU A 425 23.87 -24.10 7.58
N ALA A 426 23.62 -25.40 7.74
CA ALA A 426 24.63 -26.44 7.78
C ALA A 426 25.17 -26.86 6.39
N ALA A 427 24.64 -26.26 5.31
CA ALA A 427 24.91 -26.61 3.92
C ALA A 427 24.57 -28.07 3.57
N GLU A 428 23.48 -28.59 4.15
CA GLU A 428 22.96 -29.90 3.77
C GLU A 428 22.23 -29.81 2.42
N ALA A 429 22.67 -30.60 1.45
CA ALA A 429 22.24 -30.48 0.05
C ALA A 429 20.77 -30.87 -0.21
N ASP A 430 20.13 -31.61 0.71
CA ASP A 430 18.83 -32.23 0.52
C ASP A 430 17.86 -31.90 1.67
N PHE A 431 17.79 -30.63 2.12
CA PHE A 431 16.77 -30.27 3.10
C PHE A 431 15.37 -30.31 2.44
N THR A 432 14.39 -30.78 3.20
CA THR A 432 12.99 -30.81 2.77
C THR A 432 12.16 -30.02 3.75
N TRP A 433 11.32 -29.13 3.23
CA TRP A 433 10.33 -28.43 4.03
C TRP A 433 8.94 -28.85 3.56
N ASP A 434 8.27 -29.65 4.39
CA ASP A 434 6.89 -30.11 4.17
C ASP A 434 5.99 -29.39 5.17
N VAL A 435 4.99 -28.70 4.64
CA VAL A 435 4.06 -27.86 5.39
C VAL A 435 2.65 -28.33 5.09
N ASP A 436 1.86 -28.56 6.14
CA ASP A 436 0.43 -28.75 6.00
C ASP A 436 -0.24 -27.38 5.85
N PHE A 437 -1.06 -27.18 4.81
CA PHE A 437 -1.73 -25.90 4.62
C PHE A 437 -2.76 -25.61 5.73
N ASP A 438 -3.17 -26.62 6.50
CA ASP A 438 -3.94 -26.45 7.73
C ASP A 438 -3.16 -25.77 8.87
N ASP A 439 -1.83 -25.69 8.79
CA ASP A 439 -1.00 -24.89 9.70
C ASP A 439 -0.75 -23.47 9.17
N VAL A 440 -1.28 -23.13 7.98
CA VAL A 440 -1.15 -21.81 7.37
C VAL A 440 -2.38 -20.94 7.70
N ARG A 441 -2.13 -19.69 8.07
CA ARG A 441 -3.14 -18.68 8.41
C ARG A 441 -2.94 -17.38 7.61
N VAL A 442 -4.03 -16.62 7.51
CA VAL A 442 -4.03 -15.23 7.04
C VAL A 442 -3.95 -14.33 8.27
N GLY A 443 -2.73 -13.89 8.59
CA GLY A 443 -2.43 -13.08 9.75
C GLY A 443 -2.69 -11.59 9.51
N TRP A 444 -3.32 -10.92 10.46
CA TRP A 444 -3.69 -9.50 10.38
C TRP A 444 -3.11 -8.69 11.54
N PHE A 445 -2.36 -7.65 11.19
CA PHE A 445 -1.97 -6.57 12.08
C PHE A 445 -3.01 -5.45 12.00
N GLY A 446 -3.31 -4.82 13.14
CA GLY A 446 -4.33 -3.78 13.25
C GLY A 446 -4.59 -3.40 14.70
N ALA A 447 -5.44 -2.40 14.94
CA ALA A 447 -5.89 -2.08 16.29
C ALA A 447 -6.64 -3.26 16.91
N GLU A 448 -6.51 -3.45 18.22
CA GLU A 448 -7.08 -4.63 18.90
C GLU A 448 -8.60 -4.75 18.73
N ASP A 449 -9.32 -3.63 18.87
CA ASP A 449 -10.78 -3.58 18.69
C ASP A 449 -11.20 -3.88 17.24
N ASP A 450 -10.42 -3.37 16.27
CA ASP A 450 -10.65 -3.61 14.84
C ASP A 450 -10.47 -5.10 14.49
N LEU A 451 -9.38 -5.71 14.99
CA LEU A 451 -9.10 -7.13 14.80
C LEU A 451 -10.15 -8.01 15.49
N ALA A 452 -10.58 -7.65 16.69
CA ALA A 452 -11.65 -8.37 17.40
C ALA A 452 -12.98 -8.31 16.61
N ARG A 453 -13.31 -7.15 16.04
CA ARG A 453 -14.49 -7.00 15.17
C ARG A 453 -14.38 -7.86 13.93
N VAL A 454 -13.26 -7.80 13.23
CA VAL A 454 -13.01 -8.63 12.04
C VAL A 454 -13.15 -10.12 12.38
N ALA A 455 -12.52 -10.57 13.47
CA ALA A 455 -12.56 -11.96 13.92
C ALA A 455 -13.98 -12.43 14.29
N SER A 456 -14.85 -11.52 14.74
CA SER A 456 -16.26 -11.84 15.01
C SER A 456 -17.09 -12.13 13.76
N ASN A 457 -16.54 -11.82 12.57
CA ASN A 457 -17.15 -12.06 11.26
C ASN A 457 -18.61 -11.58 11.19
N PRO A 458 -18.88 -10.29 11.42
CA PRO A 458 -20.25 -9.78 11.52
C PRO A 458 -21.05 -9.89 10.22
N ARG A 459 -20.37 -10.07 9.07
CA ARG A 459 -21.02 -10.32 7.77
C ARG A 459 -21.31 -11.81 7.53
N GLY A 460 -20.76 -12.71 8.35
CA GLY A 460 -21.00 -14.15 8.24
C GLY A 460 -20.41 -14.77 6.98
N TYR A 461 -19.26 -14.28 6.50
CA TYR A 461 -18.58 -14.88 5.36
C TYR A 461 -18.09 -16.30 5.70
N GLU A 462 -18.32 -17.25 4.81
CA GLU A 462 -17.99 -18.67 5.00
C GLU A 462 -16.80 -19.13 4.13
N ASP A 463 -16.11 -18.19 3.46
CA ASP A 463 -15.01 -18.50 2.56
C ASP A 463 -13.74 -18.95 3.33
N LEU A 464 -12.85 -19.68 2.63
CA LEU A 464 -11.64 -20.26 3.23
C LEU A 464 -10.70 -19.20 3.82
N LYS A 465 -10.65 -18.01 3.22
CA LYS A 465 -9.78 -16.92 3.69
C LYS A 465 -10.27 -16.36 5.02
N THR A 466 -11.57 -16.12 5.15
CA THR A 466 -12.18 -15.73 6.44
C THR A 466 -11.99 -16.80 7.50
N ALA A 467 -12.10 -18.09 7.14
CA ALA A 467 -11.90 -19.21 8.07
C ALA A 467 -10.44 -19.32 8.57
N LYS A 468 -9.45 -18.93 7.76
CA LYS A 468 -8.02 -18.94 8.11
C LYS A 468 -7.55 -17.66 8.83
N HIS A 469 -8.45 -16.77 9.24
CA HIS A 469 -8.11 -15.51 9.93
C HIS A 469 -7.29 -15.73 11.22
N ARG A 470 -6.19 -14.99 11.36
CA ARG A 470 -5.37 -14.93 12.57
C ARG A 470 -5.12 -13.47 12.96
N SER A 471 -5.44 -13.10 14.20
CA SER A 471 -5.05 -11.80 14.74
C SER A 471 -3.58 -11.82 15.17
N LEU A 472 -2.81 -10.80 14.78
CA LEU A 472 -1.41 -10.59 15.16
C LEU A 472 -1.23 -9.35 16.07
N GLY A 473 -2.32 -8.70 16.43
CA GLY A 473 -2.32 -7.51 17.29
C GLY A 473 -1.77 -6.24 16.65
N ALA A 474 -1.65 -5.21 17.48
CA ALA A 474 -1.19 -3.88 17.09
C ALA A 474 0.31 -3.72 17.31
N LEU A 475 1.13 -4.14 16.33
CA LEU A 475 2.56 -3.85 16.31
C LEU A 475 2.84 -2.40 15.85
N THR A 476 4.09 -1.97 15.98
CA THR A 476 4.53 -0.70 15.38
C THR A 476 4.63 -0.83 13.86
N TRP A 477 4.48 0.27 13.13
CA TRP A 477 4.63 0.27 11.67
C TRP A 477 6.02 -0.21 11.22
N GLY A 478 7.07 0.08 11.99
CA GLY A 478 8.42 -0.41 11.73
C GLY A 478 8.49 -1.95 11.75
N GLU A 479 7.80 -2.58 12.71
CA GLU A 479 7.69 -4.04 12.79
C GLU A 479 6.81 -4.59 11.67
N VAL A 480 5.60 -4.04 11.47
CA VAL A 480 4.66 -4.50 10.42
C VAL A 480 5.30 -4.45 9.03
N LEU A 481 5.99 -3.36 8.70
CA LEU A 481 6.69 -3.17 7.42
C LEU A 481 7.96 -4.01 7.30
N SER A 482 8.45 -4.59 8.39
CA SER A 482 9.53 -5.58 8.35
C SER A 482 9.04 -7.00 8.04
N TYR A 483 7.73 -7.27 8.23
CA TYR A 483 7.13 -8.60 8.03
C TYR A 483 6.31 -8.72 6.75
N SER A 484 5.39 -7.79 6.49
CA SER A 484 4.44 -7.92 5.36
C SER A 484 5.10 -7.69 3.99
N PRO A 485 5.89 -6.62 3.78
CA PRO A 485 6.65 -6.44 2.54
C PRO A 485 7.78 -7.46 2.32
N ALA A 486 8.17 -8.19 3.37
CA ALA A 486 9.22 -9.21 3.31
C ALA A 486 8.72 -10.43 2.53
N GLU A 487 8.76 -10.33 1.21
CA GLU A 487 8.34 -11.40 0.31
C GLU A 487 9.37 -12.55 0.29
N PRO A 488 8.91 -13.81 0.22
CA PRO A 488 9.78 -14.96 0.05
C PRO A 488 10.76 -14.77 -1.11
N GLY A 489 12.05 -15.01 -0.85
CA GLY A 489 13.13 -14.85 -1.82
C GLY A 489 13.86 -13.50 -1.73
N LEU A 490 13.20 -12.45 -1.21
CA LEU A 490 13.86 -11.21 -0.79
C LEU A 490 14.16 -11.20 0.70
N ALA A 491 13.39 -11.95 1.47
CA ALA A 491 13.60 -12.33 2.86
C ALA A 491 13.33 -13.83 3.05
N ARG A 492 13.91 -14.42 4.09
CA ARG A 492 13.43 -15.69 4.64
C ARG A 492 12.09 -15.47 5.35
N ALA A 493 11.44 -16.55 5.76
CA ALA A 493 10.37 -16.46 6.74
C ALA A 493 10.93 -15.89 8.07
N LEU A 494 10.14 -15.05 8.74
CA LEU A 494 10.57 -14.23 9.87
C LEU A 494 9.75 -14.55 11.11
N GLU A 495 10.43 -14.76 12.23
CA GLU A 495 9.79 -15.03 13.51
C GLU A 495 8.93 -13.85 13.96
N LEU A 496 7.68 -14.13 14.31
CA LEU A 496 6.74 -13.16 14.86
C LEU A 496 6.81 -13.14 16.40
N PRO A 497 6.43 -12.03 17.04
CA PRO A 497 6.22 -12.00 18.48
C PRO A 497 5.07 -12.96 18.83
N GLY A 498 5.39 -14.16 19.33
CA GLY A 498 4.38 -15.15 19.70
C GLY A 498 3.51 -14.67 20.86
N ASP A 499 2.28 -15.17 20.91
CA ASP A 499 1.39 -14.98 22.06
C ASP A 499 1.24 -16.28 22.87
N ALA A 500 0.69 -16.15 24.08
CA ALA A 500 0.55 -17.30 24.98
C ALA A 500 -0.48 -18.34 24.50
N GLU A 501 -1.34 -17.99 23.55
CA GLU A 501 -2.43 -18.83 23.05
C GLU A 501 -1.98 -19.69 21.85
N HIS A 502 -1.19 -19.11 20.94
CA HIS A 502 -0.80 -19.70 19.67
C HIS A 502 0.65 -20.19 19.64
N GLY A 503 1.48 -19.79 20.63
CA GLY A 503 2.86 -20.24 20.72
C GLY A 503 3.78 -19.54 19.70
N ALA A 504 4.75 -20.27 19.16
CA ALA A 504 5.65 -19.76 18.15
C ALA A 504 4.93 -19.56 16.81
N GLN A 505 5.21 -18.45 16.14
CA GLN A 505 4.61 -18.09 14.86
C GLN A 505 5.69 -17.52 13.95
N VAL A 506 5.57 -17.79 12.65
CA VAL A 506 6.51 -17.29 11.65
C VAL A 506 5.75 -16.67 10.49
N SER A 507 6.11 -15.44 10.14
CA SER A 507 5.63 -14.72 8.97
C SER A 507 6.31 -15.25 7.72
N VAL A 508 5.50 -15.63 6.72
CA VAL A 508 5.95 -16.03 5.38
C VAL A 508 5.64 -14.97 4.31
N GLY A 509 5.35 -13.73 4.73
CA GLY A 509 5.22 -12.56 3.87
C GLY A 509 3.79 -12.20 3.45
N GLY A 510 3.60 -10.99 2.91
CA GLY A 510 2.32 -10.34 2.65
C GLY A 510 1.51 -10.83 1.43
N TRP A 511 1.69 -12.08 1.00
CA TRP A 511 0.98 -12.65 -0.16
C TRP A 511 -0.39 -13.27 0.19
N SER A 512 -0.66 -13.49 1.48
CA SER A 512 -1.77 -14.34 1.95
C SER A 512 -3.18 -13.77 1.76
N ASP A 513 -3.35 -12.45 1.73
CA ASP A 513 -4.59 -11.81 1.27
C ASP A 513 -4.29 -10.60 0.37
N LEU A 514 -4.44 -10.80 -0.93
CA LEU A 514 -4.29 -9.76 -1.93
C LEU A 514 -5.63 -9.11 -2.32
N GLN A 515 -6.75 -9.52 -1.70
CA GLN A 515 -8.11 -9.04 -1.94
C GLN A 515 -8.78 -8.66 -0.59
N PRO A 516 -8.32 -7.62 0.12
CA PRO A 516 -8.73 -7.35 1.51
C PRO A 516 -10.14 -6.73 1.62
N VAL A 517 -11.03 -6.98 0.65
CA VAL A 517 -12.39 -6.43 0.66
C VAL A 517 -13.22 -7.04 1.78
N LEU A 518 -13.26 -8.37 1.89
CA LEU A 518 -14.06 -9.06 2.91
C LEU A 518 -13.65 -8.66 4.33
N VAL A 519 -12.34 -8.50 4.58
CA VAL A 519 -11.85 -8.07 5.90
C VAL A 519 -12.29 -6.64 6.22
N LEU A 520 -12.28 -5.71 5.24
CA LEU A 520 -12.76 -4.34 5.41
C LEU A 520 -14.29 -4.29 5.60
N ARG A 521 -15.04 -5.16 4.92
CA ARG A 521 -16.50 -5.29 5.12
C ARG A 521 -16.86 -5.81 6.51
N ASN A 522 -16.07 -6.74 7.04
CA ASN A 522 -16.17 -7.21 8.43
C ASN A 522 -15.72 -6.14 9.44
N LEU A 523 -14.69 -5.34 9.09
CA LEU A 523 -14.28 -4.18 9.87
C LEU A 523 -15.38 -3.11 9.94
N GLY A 524 -16.33 -3.10 9.01
CA GLY A 524 -17.51 -2.22 9.02
C GLY A 524 -17.57 -1.17 7.92
N CYS A 525 -16.66 -1.22 6.95
CA CYS A 525 -16.69 -0.31 5.82
C CYS A 525 -17.97 -0.51 5.00
N GLU A 526 -18.74 0.56 4.79
CA GLU A 526 -20.00 0.53 4.03
C GLU A 526 -19.76 0.49 2.52
N LYS A 527 -18.71 1.16 2.06
CA LYS A 527 -18.18 1.08 0.71
C LYS A 527 -16.72 0.67 0.79
N VAL A 528 -16.34 -0.30 -0.03
CA VAL A 528 -14.95 -0.67 -0.23
C VAL A 528 -14.61 -0.50 -1.69
N VAL A 529 -13.64 0.35 -1.98
CA VAL A 529 -13.02 0.40 -3.30
C VAL A 529 -11.83 -0.53 -3.31
N TYR A 530 -11.84 -1.49 -4.23
CA TYR A 530 -10.74 -2.43 -4.39
C TYR A 530 -9.80 -1.98 -5.52
N LEU A 531 -8.59 -1.56 -5.15
CA LEU A 531 -7.54 -1.21 -6.10
C LEU A 531 -6.77 -2.48 -6.48
N THR A 532 -6.92 -2.89 -7.74
CA THR A 532 -6.39 -4.14 -8.27
C THR A 532 -5.92 -3.96 -9.72
N ARG A 533 -5.44 -5.06 -10.32
CA ARG A 533 -5.10 -5.16 -11.73
C ARG A 533 -6.03 -6.12 -12.45
N ARG A 534 -6.14 -5.91 -13.75
CA ARG A 534 -6.61 -6.92 -14.67
C ARG A 534 -5.66 -8.12 -14.76
N GLY A 535 -6.21 -9.26 -15.16
CA GLY A 535 -5.51 -10.53 -15.32
C GLY A 535 -5.70 -11.50 -14.15
N GLY A 536 -4.92 -12.57 -14.17
CA GLY A 536 -5.10 -13.71 -13.26
C GLY A 536 -4.85 -13.44 -11.76
N SER A 537 -5.07 -14.49 -10.97
CA SER A 537 -5.17 -14.49 -9.50
C SER A 537 -3.87 -14.28 -8.72
N ALA A 538 -2.82 -13.73 -9.34
CA ALA A 538 -1.43 -13.58 -8.85
C ALA A 538 -0.65 -14.91 -8.78
N GLY A 539 0.11 -15.20 -9.85
CA GLY A 539 0.97 -16.39 -9.94
C GLY A 539 1.87 -16.57 -8.72
N PHE A 540 2.59 -15.52 -8.32
CA PHE A 540 3.49 -15.59 -7.16
C PHE A 540 2.78 -16.02 -5.86
N ALA A 541 1.61 -15.44 -5.54
CA ALA A 541 0.88 -15.81 -4.32
C ALA A 541 0.41 -17.27 -4.36
N SER A 542 -0.05 -17.75 -5.53
CA SER A 542 -0.42 -19.14 -5.74
C SER A 542 0.78 -20.08 -5.60
N ASP A 543 1.92 -19.71 -6.17
CA ASP A 543 3.15 -20.50 -6.14
C ASP A 543 3.67 -20.62 -4.70
N VAL A 544 3.71 -19.52 -3.96
CA VAL A 544 4.09 -19.49 -2.53
C VAL A 544 3.13 -20.34 -1.69
N ALA A 545 1.82 -20.22 -1.90
CA ALA A 545 0.85 -21.04 -1.19
C ALA A 545 1.01 -22.55 -1.50
N THR A 546 1.35 -22.90 -2.74
CA THR A 546 1.63 -24.28 -3.15
C THR A 546 2.86 -24.84 -2.45
N LEU A 547 3.93 -24.04 -2.31
CA LEU A 547 5.10 -24.43 -1.51
C LEU A 547 4.78 -24.63 -0.02
N LEU A 548 3.67 -24.07 0.46
CA LEU A 548 3.18 -24.22 1.83
C LEU A 548 2.08 -25.29 1.95
N GLY A 549 1.98 -26.18 0.95
CA GLY A 549 1.10 -27.34 0.99
C GLY A 549 -0.31 -27.13 0.44
N MET A 550 -0.62 -25.95 -0.11
CA MET A 550 -1.95 -25.68 -0.66
C MET A 550 -2.28 -26.62 -1.81
N ASP A 551 -3.41 -27.31 -1.71
CA ASP A 551 -3.87 -28.21 -2.76
C ASP A 551 -4.74 -27.51 -3.82
N ALA A 552 -5.21 -28.28 -4.82
CA ALA A 552 -6.02 -27.74 -5.91
C ALA A 552 -7.44 -27.32 -5.48
N GLU A 553 -8.02 -27.95 -4.46
CA GLU A 553 -9.35 -27.61 -3.93
C GLU A 553 -9.26 -26.29 -3.15
N GLU A 554 -8.24 -26.16 -2.30
CA GLU A 554 -7.95 -24.94 -1.55
C GLU A 554 -7.58 -23.78 -2.47
N SER A 555 -6.77 -24.06 -3.51
CA SER A 555 -6.46 -23.08 -4.56
C SER A 555 -7.72 -22.57 -5.25
N ALA A 556 -8.65 -23.47 -5.61
CA ALA A 556 -9.92 -23.07 -6.20
C ALA A 556 -10.77 -22.24 -5.23
N ALA A 557 -10.84 -22.64 -3.95
CA ALA A 557 -11.59 -21.93 -2.92
C ALA A 557 -11.03 -20.53 -2.60
N LEU A 558 -9.73 -20.29 -2.82
CA LEU A 558 -9.10 -18.99 -2.55
C LEU A 558 -9.02 -18.09 -3.79
N LEU A 559 -8.62 -18.65 -4.94
CA LEU A 559 -8.05 -17.88 -6.05
C LEU A 559 -8.84 -17.97 -7.37
N ASP A 560 -9.82 -18.86 -7.50
CA ASP A 560 -10.57 -19.04 -8.75
C ASP A 560 -11.36 -17.77 -9.10
N LEU A 561 -11.15 -17.22 -10.29
CA LEU A 561 -11.85 -16.02 -10.77
C LEU A 561 -13.19 -16.34 -11.45
N GLY A 562 -13.40 -17.57 -11.91
CA GLY A 562 -14.62 -18.04 -12.57
C GLY A 562 -15.63 -18.69 -11.62
N GLY A 563 -15.13 -19.31 -10.54
CA GLY A 563 -15.91 -20.05 -9.56
C GLY A 563 -16.30 -19.28 -8.28
N GLU A 564 -16.75 -20.05 -7.29
CA GLU A 564 -17.04 -19.56 -5.94
C GLU A 564 -15.76 -19.63 -5.10
N SER A 565 -15.09 -18.49 -4.96
CA SER A 565 -13.84 -18.36 -4.22
C SER A 565 -13.84 -17.10 -3.35
N ALA A 566 -12.88 -17.02 -2.42
CA ALA A 566 -12.61 -15.80 -1.66
C ALA A 566 -12.28 -14.60 -2.55
N TYR A 567 -11.61 -14.82 -3.70
CA TYR A 567 -11.34 -13.77 -4.69
C TYR A 567 -12.65 -13.27 -5.29
N THR A 568 -13.46 -14.15 -5.89
CA THR A 568 -14.73 -13.76 -6.52
C THR A 568 -15.66 -13.07 -5.52
N ALA A 569 -15.76 -13.60 -4.30
CA ALA A 569 -16.54 -12.97 -3.23
C ALA A 569 -16.03 -11.55 -2.90
N SER A 570 -14.72 -11.33 -2.90
CA SER A 570 -14.14 -9.99 -2.69
C SER A 570 -14.48 -9.02 -3.81
N LEU A 571 -14.55 -9.47 -5.07
CA LEU A 571 -14.99 -8.64 -6.20
C LEU A 571 -16.49 -8.34 -6.13
N GLU A 572 -17.31 -9.31 -5.72
CA GLU A 572 -18.76 -9.14 -5.58
C GLU A 572 -19.14 -8.19 -4.43
N GLU A 573 -18.38 -8.22 -3.33
CA GLU A 573 -18.61 -7.36 -2.15
C GLU A 573 -18.03 -5.95 -2.28
N ALA A 574 -17.17 -5.71 -3.27
CA ALA A 574 -16.60 -4.39 -3.50
C ALA A 574 -17.70 -3.43 -4.02
N ALA A 575 -17.77 -2.22 -3.45
CA ALA A 575 -18.65 -1.18 -3.96
C ALA A 575 -18.15 -0.64 -5.32
N GLY A 576 -16.83 -0.70 -5.53
CA GLY A 576 -16.23 -0.46 -6.83
C GLY A 576 -14.83 -1.08 -6.94
N VAL A 577 -14.39 -1.34 -8.16
CA VAL A 577 -13.11 -1.94 -8.47
C VAL A 577 -12.30 -1.00 -9.36
N TRP A 578 -11.21 -0.47 -8.82
CA TRP A 578 -10.26 0.37 -9.54
C TRP A 578 -9.29 -0.53 -10.30
N CYS A 579 -9.54 -0.72 -11.60
CA CYS A 579 -8.97 -1.78 -12.41
C CYS A 579 -7.78 -1.29 -13.24
N THR A 580 -6.57 -1.43 -12.70
CA THR A 580 -5.32 -1.02 -13.36
C THR A 580 -4.82 -2.05 -14.38
N ASP A 581 -3.86 -1.65 -15.21
CA ASP A 581 -3.04 -2.52 -16.05
C ASP A 581 -1.55 -2.32 -15.76
N TRP A 582 -1.21 -2.32 -14.47
CA TRP A 582 0.14 -1.93 -14.04
C TRP A 582 1.24 -2.83 -14.60
N ASP A 583 0.91 -4.01 -15.16
CA ASP A 583 1.87 -4.90 -15.81
C ASP A 583 2.33 -4.41 -17.19
N ALA A 584 1.54 -3.56 -17.86
CA ALA A 584 1.87 -3.08 -19.21
C ALA A 584 3.03 -2.07 -19.24
N PRO A 585 3.09 -1.06 -18.36
CA PRO A 585 4.25 -0.18 -18.29
C PRO A 585 5.54 -0.96 -17.92
N PRO A 586 6.71 -0.57 -18.43
CA PRO A 586 7.98 -1.05 -17.88
C PRO A 586 8.10 -0.68 -16.40
N VAL A 587 8.63 -1.57 -15.57
CA VAL A 587 8.88 -1.33 -14.14
C VAL A 587 9.77 -0.12 -13.85
N GLN A 588 10.51 0.35 -14.85
CA GLN A 588 11.41 1.52 -14.76
C GLN A 588 10.72 2.83 -15.13
N ASP A 589 9.55 2.75 -15.78
CA ASP A 589 8.78 3.91 -16.19
C ASP A 589 7.75 4.23 -15.10
N LEU A 590 8.23 4.89 -14.05
CA LEU A 590 7.40 5.28 -12.92
C LEU A 590 6.24 6.21 -13.34
N GLU A 591 6.40 7.00 -14.41
CA GLU A 591 5.34 7.89 -14.88
C GLU A 591 4.24 7.11 -15.57
N ALA A 592 4.61 6.20 -16.47
CA ALA A 592 3.63 5.35 -17.13
C ALA A 592 2.89 4.46 -16.11
N MET A 593 3.58 3.92 -15.08
CA MET A 593 2.94 3.19 -14.00
C MET A 593 2.00 4.07 -13.16
N PHE A 594 2.42 5.28 -12.80
CA PHE A 594 1.56 6.22 -12.09
C PHE A 594 0.32 6.58 -12.92
N ALA A 595 0.53 6.90 -14.20
CA ALA A 595 -0.53 7.28 -15.13
C ALA A 595 -1.53 6.14 -15.40
N ASP A 596 -1.05 4.89 -15.48
CA ASP A 596 -1.91 3.70 -15.52
C ASP A 596 -2.85 3.66 -14.32
N GLY A 597 -2.30 3.75 -13.11
CA GLY A 597 -3.11 3.79 -11.89
C GLY A 597 -4.07 4.98 -11.86
N TYR A 598 -3.60 6.16 -12.23
CA TYR A 598 -4.37 7.41 -12.17
C TYR A 598 -5.54 7.47 -13.16
N GLY A 599 -5.39 6.84 -14.33
CA GLY A 599 -6.38 6.81 -15.40
C GLY A 599 -7.14 5.49 -15.53
N ALA A 600 -7.00 4.57 -14.58
CA ALA A 600 -7.57 3.23 -14.65
C ALA A 600 -9.11 3.25 -14.69
N PRO A 601 -9.75 2.34 -15.44
CA PRO A 601 -11.20 2.14 -15.36
C PRO A 601 -11.68 1.86 -13.93
N PHE A 602 -12.82 2.45 -13.57
CA PHE A 602 -13.47 2.22 -12.29
C PHE A 602 -14.80 1.50 -12.50
N GLU A 603 -14.81 0.19 -12.25
CA GLU A 603 -16.01 -0.63 -12.35
C GLU A 603 -16.85 -0.45 -11.10
N THR A 604 -18.05 0.14 -11.23
CA THR A 604 -18.98 0.27 -10.11
C THR A 604 -20.43 0.34 -10.59
N GLY A 605 -21.30 -0.38 -9.89
CA GLY A 605 -22.76 -0.25 -9.98
C GLY A 605 -23.36 0.56 -8.83
N ASP A 606 -22.52 1.09 -7.92
CA ASP A 606 -22.98 1.75 -6.71
C ASP A 606 -23.43 3.18 -6.99
N PRO A 607 -24.69 3.55 -6.69
CA PRO A 607 -25.21 4.88 -7.01
C PRO A 607 -24.42 6.02 -6.37
N TRP A 608 -23.88 5.82 -5.16
CA TRP A 608 -23.12 6.86 -4.45
C TRP A 608 -21.76 7.11 -5.11
N LEU A 609 -21.09 6.05 -5.58
CA LEU A 609 -19.85 6.20 -6.34
C LEU A 609 -20.08 6.78 -7.74
N GLN A 610 -21.26 6.57 -8.32
CA GLN A 610 -21.62 7.12 -9.64
C GLN A 610 -22.08 8.58 -9.59
N SER A 611 -22.63 9.05 -8.48
CA SER A 611 -23.15 10.43 -8.34
C SER A 611 -22.04 11.47 -8.16
N TYR A 612 -20.82 11.03 -7.82
CA TYR A 612 -19.72 11.93 -7.49
C TYR A 612 -18.93 12.39 -8.74
N ASP A 613 -19.08 13.67 -9.07
CA ASP A 613 -18.30 14.52 -10.02
C ASP A 613 -17.78 13.89 -11.33
N GLY A 614 -18.44 12.83 -11.80
CA GLY A 614 -18.31 12.27 -13.13
C GLY A 614 -16.91 11.78 -13.50
N TYR A 615 -16.24 11.00 -12.63
CA TYR A 615 -14.99 10.34 -13.02
C TYR A 615 -15.19 9.63 -14.38
N PRO A 616 -14.52 10.05 -15.47
CA PRO A 616 -14.87 9.59 -16.81
C PRO A 616 -14.51 8.12 -17.05
N GLY A 617 -13.70 7.53 -16.17
CA GLY A 617 -13.36 6.11 -16.19
C GLY A 617 -14.41 5.20 -15.54
N ILE A 618 -15.51 5.75 -15.01
CA ILE A 618 -16.61 4.92 -14.47
C ILE A 618 -17.23 4.07 -15.59
N VAL A 619 -17.29 2.77 -15.35
CA VAL A 619 -17.94 1.80 -16.24
C VAL A 619 -18.82 0.85 -15.43
N GLY A 620 -19.92 0.39 -16.04
CA GLY A 620 -20.80 -0.58 -15.38
C GLY A 620 -20.17 -1.97 -15.25
N SER A 621 -19.24 -2.31 -16.16
CA SER A 621 -18.37 -3.47 -16.03
C SER A 621 -17.16 -3.34 -16.97
N THR A 622 -15.98 -3.77 -16.51
CA THR A 622 -14.78 -3.88 -17.36
C THR A 622 -14.81 -5.14 -18.22
N GLY A 623 -15.46 -6.22 -17.74
CA GLY A 623 -15.42 -7.54 -18.36
C GLY A 623 -14.01 -8.14 -18.36
N LEU A 624 -13.16 -7.74 -17.41
CA LEU A 624 -11.76 -8.15 -17.34
C LEU A 624 -11.53 -9.10 -16.14
N PRO A 625 -10.77 -10.18 -16.32
CA PRO A 625 -10.36 -11.04 -15.21
C PRO A 625 -9.66 -10.24 -14.12
N GLY A 626 -9.93 -10.57 -12.85
CA GLY A 626 -9.37 -9.88 -11.69
C GLY A 626 -9.98 -8.51 -11.37
N CYS A 627 -10.88 -8.01 -12.23
CA CYS A 627 -11.61 -6.75 -12.02
C CYS A 627 -13.14 -6.92 -12.03
N THR A 628 -13.64 -7.85 -12.82
CA THR A 628 -15.06 -8.22 -12.86
C THR A 628 -15.24 -9.60 -12.23
N PRO A 629 -16.21 -9.80 -11.32
CA PRO A 629 -16.47 -11.12 -10.75
C PRO A 629 -16.88 -12.14 -11.81
N ARG A 630 -16.43 -13.40 -11.66
CA ARG A 630 -16.79 -14.54 -12.53
C ARG A 630 -16.33 -14.41 -13.98
N VAL A 631 -15.15 -13.81 -14.19
CA VAL A 631 -14.51 -13.64 -15.50
C VAL A 631 -13.12 -14.27 -15.46
N GLU A 632 -12.90 -15.27 -16.34
CA GLU A 632 -11.63 -16.02 -16.49
C GLU A 632 -10.65 -15.39 -17.48
#